data_AF-F2LL31-F1
#
_entry.id   AF-F2LL31-F1
#
_cell.length_a   1.000
_cell.length_b   1.000
_cell.length_c   1.000
_cell.angle_alpha   90.00
_cell.angle_beta   90.00
_cell.angle_gamma   90.00
#
_symmetry.space_group_name_H-M   'P 1'
#
loop_
_entity.id
_entity.type
_entity.pdbx_description
1 polymer ?
#
loop_
_entity_poly.entity_id
_entity_poly.type
_entity_poly.pdbx_seq_one_letter_code
_entity_poly.pdbx_strand_id
1 'polypeptide(L)'
;MTTIACHRLGHSIQDGQTGAARKVAVGSGAIMNGQGDIVDAITAFNRAYLLLAQRMLRTDREQGKRQLGVTDEVAAWIVAMTPEQIDEHAASTELCCEIRVENIPGRG
;
A
#
# COMPACT_ATOMS: atom_id res chain seq x y z
N MET A 1 7.63 -9.71 -18.07
CA MET A 1 6.40 -8.95 -17.70
C MET A 1 6.10 -9.23 -16.24
N THR A 2 6.71 -8.50 -15.29
CA THR A 2 6.48 -8.76 -13.86
C THR A 2 6.74 -7.48 -13.06
N THR A 3 6.00 -7.28 -11.96
CA THR A 3 5.97 -5.99 -11.25
C THR A 3 5.95 -6.18 -9.73
N ILE A 4 6.23 -5.06 -9.04
CA ILE A 4 6.11 -4.75 -7.61
C ILE A 4 5.22 -5.73 -6.82
N ALA A 5 5.74 -6.33 -5.75
CA ALA A 5 5.00 -7.25 -4.88
C ALA A 5 4.54 -6.59 -3.58
N CYS A 6 3.37 -6.97 -3.07
CA CYS A 6 2.76 -6.41 -1.86
C CYS A 6 2.85 -7.42 -0.70
N HIS A 7 4.03 -7.54 -0.08
CA HIS A 7 4.34 -8.63 0.87
C HIS A 7 3.64 -8.49 2.24
N ARG A 8 3.46 -7.26 2.74
CA ARG A 8 3.01 -7.03 4.13
C ARG A 8 1.51 -7.27 4.39
N LEU A 9 0.67 -7.23 3.36
CA LEU A 9 -0.79 -7.33 3.51
C LEU A 9 -1.26 -8.68 4.08
N GLY A 10 -0.46 -9.73 3.97
CA GLY A 10 -0.80 -11.06 4.50
C GLY A 10 -0.66 -11.22 6.02
N HIS A 11 0.13 -10.37 6.71
CA HIS A 11 0.33 -10.51 8.16
C HIS A 11 -0.80 -9.90 8.99
N SER A 12 -1.36 -8.75 8.57
CA SER A 12 -2.42 -8.05 9.32
C SER A 12 -3.78 -8.75 9.35
N ILE A 13 -3.94 -9.90 8.68
CA ILE A 13 -5.20 -10.68 8.70
C ILE A 13 -5.32 -11.53 9.98
N GLN A 14 -4.23 -11.77 10.72
CA GLN A 14 -4.24 -12.60 11.94
C GLN A 14 -4.49 -11.82 13.23
N ASP A 15 -4.18 -10.52 13.27
CA ASP A 15 -4.26 -9.70 14.49
C ASP A 15 -5.58 -8.93 14.59
N GLY A 16 -6.64 -9.63 14.99
CA GLY A 16 -7.85 -8.99 15.47
C GLY A 16 -7.64 -8.33 16.84
N GLN A 17 -8.29 -7.17 17.03
CA GLN A 17 -8.60 -6.47 18.31
C GLN A 17 -7.78 -5.22 18.71
N THR A 18 -8.53 -4.10 18.74
CA THR A 18 -8.54 -3.06 19.80
C THR A 18 -7.40 -2.02 19.84
N GLY A 19 -7.75 -0.78 19.48
CA GLY A 19 -6.95 0.42 19.79
C GLY A 19 -7.67 1.72 19.43
N ALA A 20 -8.26 2.41 20.42
CA ALA A 20 -8.93 3.69 20.20
C ALA A 20 -7.93 4.84 19.99
N ALA A 21 -7.53 5.07 18.74
CA ALA A 21 -6.65 6.18 18.37
C ALA A 21 -7.38 7.53 18.43
N ARG A 22 -7.17 8.31 19.51
CA ARG A 22 -7.60 9.71 19.59
C ARG A 22 -6.92 10.51 18.48
N LYS A 23 -7.68 10.92 17.46
CA LYS A 23 -7.20 11.79 16.37
C LYS A 23 -6.83 13.17 16.93
N VAL A 24 -5.55 13.38 17.19
CA VAL A 24 -5.01 14.69 17.57
C VAL A 24 -5.05 15.59 16.33
N ALA A 25 -5.75 16.73 16.45
CA ALA A 25 -5.73 17.75 15.41
C ALA A 25 -4.38 18.48 15.45
N VAL A 26 -3.53 18.27 14.43
CA VAL A 26 -2.34 19.09 14.23
C VAL A 26 -2.80 20.45 13.70
N GLY A 27 -2.67 21.47 14.54
CA GLY A 27 -2.98 22.85 14.18
C GLY A 27 -2.00 23.40 13.14
N SER A 28 -2.51 24.30 12.29
CA SER A 28 -1.75 24.94 11.21
C SER A 28 -0.53 25.72 11.74
N GLY A 29 0.63 25.53 11.08
CA GLY A 29 1.83 26.35 11.27
C GLY A 29 2.99 25.65 11.98
N ALA A 30 3.75 24.83 11.25
CA ALA A 30 5.03 24.30 11.72
C ALA A 30 6.01 24.02 10.57
N ILE A 31 7.23 24.56 10.71
CA ILE A 31 8.53 24.00 10.28
C ILE A 31 8.50 22.68 9.48
N MET A 32 9.08 22.70 8.27
CA MET A 32 9.48 21.49 7.51
C MET A 32 10.47 20.67 8.35
N ASN A 33 9.95 19.69 9.06
CA ASN A 33 10.74 18.67 9.73
C ASN A 33 10.86 17.50 8.76
N GLY A 34 12.02 17.33 8.13
CA GLY A 34 12.20 16.43 6.97
C GLY A 34 11.83 14.95 7.20
N GLN A 35 11.61 14.53 8.45
CA GLN A 35 11.05 13.23 8.78
C GLN A 35 9.53 13.13 8.53
N GLY A 36 8.78 14.21 8.77
CA GLY A 36 7.36 14.30 8.45
C GLY A 36 7.12 14.26 6.95
N ASP A 37 7.88 15.06 6.19
CA ASP A 37 7.81 15.12 4.72
C ASP A 37 8.01 13.73 4.07
N ILE A 38 8.89 12.89 4.65
CA ILE A 38 9.14 11.51 4.19
C ILE A 38 7.96 10.58 4.52
N VAL A 39 7.39 10.65 5.73
CA VAL A 39 6.24 9.82 6.12
C VAL A 39 4.99 10.18 5.31
N ASP A 40 4.78 11.47 5.04
CA ASP A 40 3.70 11.94 4.16
C ASP A 40 3.89 11.47 2.72
N ALA A 41 5.13 11.48 2.20
CA ALA A 41 5.45 10.94 0.88
C ALA A 41 5.22 9.41 0.80
N ILE A 42 5.61 8.65 1.82
CA ILE A 42 5.34 7.21 1.93
C ILE A 42 3.83 6.95 1.96
N THR A 43 3.08 7.73 2.76
CA THR A 43 1.62 7.63 2.86
C THR A 43 0.94 7.89 1.52
N ALA A 44 1.31 8.98 0.83
CA ALA A 44 0.78 9.31 -0.48
C ALA A 44 1.09 8.23 -1.54
N PHE A 45 2.32 7.68 -1.50
CA PHE A 45 2.72 6.60 -2.39
C PHE A 45 1.94 5.30 -2.13
N ASN A 46 1.86 4.85 -0.87
CA ASN A 46 1.13 3.65 -0.47
C ASN A 46 -0.34 3.73 -0.91
N ARG A 47 -0.98 4.87 -0.69
CA ARG A 47 -2.36 5.14 -1.12
C ARG A 47 -2.53 5.00 -2.63
N ALA A 48 -1.67 5.66 -3.40
CA ALA A 48 -1.71 5.62 -4.86
C ALA A 48 -1.47 4.21 -5.40
N TYR A 49 -0.56 3.45 -4.78
CA TYR A 49 -0.28 2.06 -5.12
C TYR A 49 -1.48 1.14 -4.87
N LEU A 50 -2.12 1.23 -3.70
CA LEU A 50 -3.29 0.41 -3.36
C LEU A 50 -4.50 0.70 -4.26
N LEU A 51 -4.74 1.98 -4.59
CA LEU A 51 -5.78 2.38 -5.55
C LEU A 51 -5.51 1.85 -6.97
N LEU A 52 -4.25 1.92 -7.42
CA LEU A 52 -3.83 1.36 -8.71
C LEU A 52 -4.02 -0.18 -8.72
N ALA A 53 -3.57 -0.86 -7.67
CA ALA A 53 -3.71 -2.30 -7.51
C ALA A 53 -5.18 -2.74 -7.55
N GLN A 54 -6.05 -2.06 -6.79
CA GLN A 54 -7.48 -2.31 -6.78
C GLN A 54 -8.12 -2.08 -8.16
N ARG A 55 -7.73 -1.01 -8.88
CA ARG A 55 -8.21 -0.75 -10.25
C ARG A 55 -7.78 -1.84 -11.24
N MET A 56 -6.52 -2.26 -11.19
CA MET A 56 -5.98 -3.31 -12.07
C MET A 56 -6.72 -4.64 -11.85
N LEU A 57 -6.85 -5.07 -10.59
CA LEU A 57 -7.53 -6.31 -10.23
C LEU A 57 -9.04 -6.31 -10.53
N ARG A 58 -9.70 -5.14 -10.51
CA ARG A 58 -11.09 -4.98 -10.96
C ARG A 58 -11.25 -4.93 -12.49
N THR A 59 -10.19 -4.57 -13.22
CA THR A 59 -10.22 -4.48 -14.70
C THR A 59 -9.94 -5.85 -15.33
N ASP A 60 -8.89 -6.52 -14.89
CA ASP A 60 -8.53 -7.89 -15.27
C ASP A 60 -7.79 -8.53 -14.08
N ARG A 61 -8.48 -9.43 -13.37
CA ARG A 61 -7.93 -10.07 -12.17
C ARG A 61 -6.71 -10.93 -12.47
N GLU A 62 -6.71 -11.65 -13.59
CA GLU A 62 -5.62 -12.58 -13.92
C GLU A 62 -4.37 -11.85 -14.41
N GLN A 63 -4.53 -10.82 -15.25
CA GLN A 63 -3.43 -9.92 -15.61
C GLN A 63 -2.95 -9.15 -14.38
N GLY A 64 -3.87 -8.60 -13.60
CA GLY A 64 -3.60 -7.79 -12.41
C GLY A 64 -2.88 -8.55 -11.29
N LYS A 65 -2.95 -9.89 -11.22
CA LYS A 65 -2.14 -10.75 -10.31
C LYS A 65 -0.73 -11.08 -10.83
N ARG A 66 -0.53 -11.09 -12.17
CA ARG A 66 0.78 -11.32 -12.82
C ARG A 66 1.63 -10.05 -12.85
N GLN A 67 1.01 -8.93 -13.22
CA GLN A 67 1.34 -7.62 -12.64
C GLN A 67 1.05 -7.66 -11.13
N LEU A 68 1.55 -6.74 -10.30
CA LEU A 68 1.43 -6.78 -8.82
C LEU A 68 2.01 -8.02 -8.09
N GLY A 69 2.23 -9.16 -8.75
CA GLY A 69 2.90 -10.33 -8.17
C GLY A 69 2.26 -10.93 -6.92
N VAL A 70 0.94 -10.82 -6.77
CA VAL A 70 0.19 -11.19 -5.56
C VAL A 70 -0.55 -12.52 -5.71
N THR A 71 -0.81 -13.18 -4.58
CA THR A 71 -1.67 -14.37 -4.51
C THR A 71 -3.14 -14.02 -4.70
N ASP A 72 -3.98 -15.03 -4.99
CA ASP A 72 -5.43 -14.85 -5.11
C ASP A 72 -6.09 -14.31 -3.84
N GLU A 73 -5.59 -14.69 -2.67
CA GLU A 73 -6.04 -14.20 -1.37
C GLU A 73 -5.77 -12.70 -1.20
N VAL A 74 -4.52 -12.27 -1.39
CA VAL A 74 -4.13 -10.86 -1.33
C VAL A 74 -4.87 -10.04 -2.41
N ALA A 75 -5.06 -10.61 -3.60
CA ALA A 75 -5.82 -9.95 -4.67
C ALA A 75 -7.32 -9.81 -4.34
N ALA A 76 -7.93 -10.79 -3.66
CA ALA A 76 -9.32 -10.67 -3.20
C ALA A 76 -9.44 -9.60 -2.11
N TRP A 77 -8.51 -9.59 -1.16
CA TRP A 77 -8.44 -8.60 -0.08
C TRP A 77 -8.28 -7.17 -0.60
N ILE A 78 -7.35 -6.93 -1.55
CA ILE A 78 -7.17 -5.60 -2.19
C ILE A 78 -8.44 -5.14 -2.92
N VAL A 79 -9.18 -6.04 -3.57
CA VAL A 79 -10.44 -5.70 -4.27
C VAL A 79 -11.58 -5.39 -3.28
N ALA A 80 -11.56 -6.02 -2.10
CA ALA A 80 -12.57 -5.85 -1.05
C ALA A 80 -12.37 -4.59 -0.19
N MET A 81 -11.16 -4.02 -0.13
CA MET A 81 -10.88 -2.83 0.69
C MET A 81 -11.77 -1.62 0.34
N THR A 82 -12.30 -0.97 1.37
CA THR A 82 -12.96 0.34 1.27
C THR A 82 -11.93 1.48 1.12
N PRO A 83 -12.32 2.69 0.69
CA PRO A 83 -11.44 3.85 0.67
C PRO A 83 -10.82 4.18 2.03
N GLU A 84 -11.59 4.02 3.11
CA GLU A 84 -11.13 4.25 4.48
C GLU A 84 -10.02 3.26 4.87
N GLN A 85 -10.20 1.97 4.55
CA GLN A 85 -9.17 0.95 4.79
C GLN A 85 -7.90 1.21 3.97
N ILE A 86 -8.03 1.67 2.72
CA ILE A 86 -6.88 2.07 1.90
C ILE A 86 -6.11 3.22 2.58
N ASP A 87 -6.81 4.20 3.14
CA ASP A 87 -6.19 5.35 3.82
C ASP A 87 -5.55 4.95 5.17
N GLU A 88 -6.17 4.04 5.91
CA GLU A 88 -5.59 3.43 7.13
C GLU A 88 -4.33 2.62 6.84
N HIS A 89 -4.34 1.76 5.82
CA HIS A 89 -3.16 0.99 5.40
C HIS A 89 -2.09 1.86 4.75
N ALA A 90 -2.47 2.98 4.13
CA ALA A 90 -1.52 3.92 3.55
C ALA A 90 -0.69 4.65 4.61
N ALA A 91 -1.29 5.01 5.76
CA ALA A 91 -0.68 5.79 6.84
C ALA A 91 0.47 5.08 7.61
N SER A 92 0.96 3.94 7.10
CA SER A 92 2.16 3.29 7.60
C SER A 92 3.41 4.11 7.29
N THR A 93 4.38 4.12 8.21
CA THR A 93 5.71 4.74 8.03
C THR A 93 6.64 3.97 7.09
N GLU A 94 6.17 2.87 6.51
CA GLU A 94 6.94 2.01 5.60
C GLU A 94 6.15 1.73 4.32
N LEU A 95 6.87 1.40 3.24
CA LEU A 95 6.25 1.09 1.96
C LEU A 95 5.44 -0.22 2.05
N CYS A 96 4.24 -0.23 1.48
CA CYS A 96 3.39 -1.42 1.42
C CYS A 96 3.91 -2.47 0.40
N CYS A 97 4.97 -2.17 -0.34
CA CYS A 97 5.45 -2.97 -1.46
C CYS A 97 6.98 -2.95 -1.65
N GLU A 98 7.48 -3.96 -2.36
CA GLU A 98 8.92 -4.18 -2.59
C GLU A 98 9.34 -4.00 -4.05
N ILE A 99 10.56 -3.48 -4.25
CA ILE A 99 11.18 -3.33 -5.57
C ILE A 99 11.80 -4.67 -5.98
N ARG A 100 11.23 -5.26 -7.03
CA ARG A 100 11.74 -6.46 -7.68
C ARG A 100 12.90 -6.13 -8.62
N VAL A 101 14.12 -6.27 -8.12
CA VAL A 101 15.38 -5.95 -8.80
C VAL A 101 15.55 -6.72 -10.11
N GLU A 102 15.04 -7.95 -10.18
CA GLU A 102 15.05 -8.82 -11.36
C GLU A 102 14.18 -8.31 -12.52
N ASN A 103 13.35 -7.27 -12.29
CA ASN A 103 12.51 -6.63 -13.31
C ASN A 103 12.97 -5.21 -13.66
N ILE A 104 14.15 -4.76 -13.20
CA ILE A 104 14.71 -3.46 -13.58
C ILE A 104 15.20 -3.52 -15.04
N PRO A 105 14.64 -2.70 -15.96
CA PRO A 105 15.07 -2.70 -17.36
C PRO A 105 16.55 -2.33 -17.50
N GLY A 106 17.28 -3.06 -18.35
CA GLY A 106 18.70 -2.81 -18.62
C GLY A 106 19.68 -3.42 -17.62
N ARG A 107 19.23 -4.31 -16.71
CA ARG A 107 20.08 -5.09 -15.81
C ARG A 107 19.94 -6.58 -16.12
N GLY A 108 20.69 -7.04 -17.11
CA GLY A 108 20.78 -8.45 -17.55
C GLY A 108 22.22 -8.82 -17.89
#